data_AF-A0A217EYP3-F1
#
_entry.id   AF-A0A217EYP3-F1
#
_cell.length_a   1.000
_cell.length_b   1.000
_cell.length_c   1.000
_cell.angle_alpha   90.00
_cell.angle_beta   90.00
_cell.angle_gamma   90.00
#
_symmetry.space_group_name_H-M   'P 1'
#
loop_
_entity.id
_entity.type
_entity.pdbx_description
1 polymer ?
#
loop_
_entity_poly.entity_id
_entity_poly.type
_entity_poly.pdbx_seq_one_letter_code
_entity_poly.pdbx_strand_id
1 'polypeptide(L)'
;MAKGTQHDHSEGGGGNYWRFMAMVSTSTVVMFFLMYANTYDADHFFWSETRFWMMFVMGAMMMVVMLLFMWGMYKNRTKNFIILGVAAVVFALALWLVRSQTTIDDEEYMAAMIPHHSIAIMTSERAHIRDPRVRKLAHDIILAQRREIAQMKYLIEDIEENGVRDTERLPAGIETPVPASPQPDPTLAETPEEGAAQ
;
A
#
# COMPACT_ATOMS: atom_id res chain seq x y z
N MET A 1 35.08 -62.84 -9.94
CA MET A 1 33.61 -62.77 -9.78
C MET A 1 33.37 -62.45 -8.31
N ALA A 2 32.60 -61.47 -7.83
CA ALA A 2 31.52 -60.66 -8.36
C ALA A 2 31.54 -59.31 -7.57
N LYS A 3 31.51 -58.16 -8.24
CA LYS A 3 30.33 -57.31 -8.51
C LYS A 3 30.27 -56.13 -7.52
N GLY A 4 30.70 -54.97 -8.00
CA GLY A 4 30.67 -53.71 -7.28
C GLY A 4 29.25 -53.19 -7.08
N THR A 5 29.09 -52.45 -5.98
CA THR A 5 27.93 -51.59 -5.72
C THR A 5 28.40 -50.16 -5.83
N GLN A 6 28.31 -49.63 -7.05
CA GLN A 6 28.43 -48.22 -7.34
C GLN A 6 27.14 -47.56 -6.84
N HIS A 7 27.23 -46.80 -5.75
CA HIS A 7 26.16 -45.89 -5.32
C HIS A 7 26.12 -44.73 -6.32
N ASP A 8 25.22 -44.84 -7.28
CA ASP A 8 24.93 -43.80 -8.26
C ASP A 8 24.11 -42.70 -7.56
N HIS A 9 24.80 -41.74 -6.95
CA HIS A 9 24.19 -40.48 -6.58
C HIS A 9 23.95 -39.68 -7.86
N SER A 10 22.78 -39.87 -8.44
CA SER A 10 22.24 -39.02 -9.49
C SER A 10 22.06 -37.59 -8.95
N GLU A 11 23.12 -36.78 -8.97
CA GLU A 11 23.03 -35.31 -8.88
C GLU A 11 22.40 -34.79 -10.18
N GLY A 12 21.09 -35.00 -10.30
CA GLY A 12 20.28 -34.33 -11.32
C GLY A 12 20.37 -32.82 -11.12
N GLY A 13 20.38 -32.05 -12.22
CA GLY A 13 20.56 -30.59 -12.27
C GLY A 13 19.46 -29.75 -11.58
N GLY A 14 19.13 -30.07 -10.33
CA GLY A 14 18.25 -29.34 -9.42
C GLY A 14 19.02 -28.53 -8.38
N GLY A 15 20.29 -28.85 -8.07
CA GLY A 15 21.07 -28.13 -7.06
C GLY A 15 21.23 -26.63 -7.35
N ASN A 16 21.42 -26.26 -8.63
CA ASN A 16 21.58 -24.85 -9.02
C ASN A 16 20.25 -24.08 -9.00
N TYR A 17 19.15 -24.70 -9.43
CA TYR A 17 17.83 -24.06 -9.41
C TYR A 17 17.27 -23.97 -7.98
N TRP A 18 17.52 -24.97 -7.14
CA TRP A 18 17.14 -24.94 -5.73
C TRP A 18 17.85 -23.80 -5.00
N ARG A 19 19.18 -23.67 -5.18
CA ARG A 19 19.96 -22.57 -4.61
C ARG A 19 19.45 -21.21 -5.09
N PHE A 20 19.10 -21.11 -6.38
CA PHE A 20 18.50 -19.90 -6.94
C PHE A 20 17.19 -19.54 -6.26
N MET A 21 16.24 -20.47 -6.19
CA MET A 21 14.94 -20.24 -5.55
C MET A 21 15.10 -19.93 -4.07
N ALA A 22 16.00 -20.62 -3.36
CA ALA A 22 16.31 -20.35 -1.96
C ALA A 22 16.91 -18.95 -1.78
N MET A 23 17.82 -18.53 -2.66
CA MET A 23 18.42 -17.18 -2.62
C MET A 23 17.35 -16.11 -2.83
N VAL A 24 16.53 -16.21 -3.87
CA VAL A 24 15.44 -15.27 -4.17
C VAL A 24 14.44 -15.21 -3.02
N SER A 25 14.03 -16.35 -2.49
CA SER A 25 13.03 -16.41 -1.41
C SER A 25 13.60 -15.79 -0.13
N THR A 26 14.83 -16.14 0.23
CA THR A 26 15.49 -15.60 1.44
C THR A 26 15.69 -14.09 1.33
N SER A 27 16.18 -13.59 0.19
CA SER A 27 16.36 -12.14 0.00
C SER A 27 15.03 -11.39 0.01
N THR A 28 13.98 -11.97 -0.57
CA THR A 28 12.62 -11.39 -0.56
C THR A 28 12.09 -11.27 0.86
N VAL A 29 12.22 -12.31 1.69
CA VAL A 29 11.82 -12.29 3.10
C VAL A 29 12.63 -11.27 3.90
N VAL A 30 13.96 -11.25 3.72
CA VAL A 30 14.83 -10.25 4.39
C VAL A 30 14.42 -8.83 4.00
N MET A 31 14.18 -8.57 2.71
CA MET A 31 13.74 -7.26 2.23
C MET A 31 12.39 -6.85 2.83
N PHE A 32 11.44 -7.77 2.99
CA PHE A 32 10.17 -7.48 3.63
C PHE A 32 10.34 -6.97 5.07
N PHE A 33 11.20 -7.62 5.88
CA PHE A 33 11.48 -7.13 7.24
C PHE A 33 12.26 -5.81 7.24
N LEU A 34 13.20 -5.62 6.31
CA LEU A 34 13.92 -4.35 6.16
C LEU A 34 13.00 -3.18 5.79
N MET A 35 11.90 -3.43 5.08
CA MET A 35 10.89 -2.40 4.82
C MET A 35 10.24 -1.89 6.12
N TYR A 36 10.11 -2.72 7.17
CA TYR A 36 9.62 -2.27 8.46
C TYR A 36 10.69 -1.52 9.28
N ALA A 37 11.97 -1.84 9.09
CA ALA A 37 13.09 -1.22 9.82
C ALA A 37 13.24 0.29 9.56
N ASN A 38 12.56 0.83 8.54
CA ASN A 38 12.52 2.28 8.26
C ASN A 38 11.46 3.05 9.05
N THR A 39 10.61 2.37 9.84
CA THR A 39 9.52 3.02 10.61
C THR A 39 10.08 3.81 11.80
N TYR A 40 9.61 5.05 11.99
CA TYR A 40 10.19 6.05 12.91
C TYR A 40 10.00 5.74 14.41
N ASP A 41 8.87 5.15 14.80
CA ASP A 41 8.59 4.68 16.17
C ASP A 41 8.08 3.24 16.14
N ALA A 42 8.45 2.46 17.16
CA ALA A 42 7.98 1.08 17.32
C ALA A 42 6.45 0.99 17.49
N ASP A 43 5.84 2.03 18.04
CA ASP A 43 4.39 2.16 18.24
C ASP A 43 3.61 2.38 16.92
N HIS A 44 4.30 2.58 15.81
CA HIS A 44 3.70 2.69 14.47
C HIS A 44 3.91 1.43 13.61
N PHE A 45 4.22 0.30 14.25
CA PHE A 45 4.29 -1.00 13.58
C PHE A 45 2.88 -1.54 13.33
N PHE A 46 2.28 -1.10 12.23
CA PHE A 46 1.01 -1.64 11.75
C PHE A 46 1.24 -2.68 10.66
N TRP A 47 0.45 -3.75 10.67
CA TRP A 47 0.39 -4.68 9.55
C TRP A 47 -0.03 -3.91 8.29
N SER A 48 0.65 -4.16 7.17
CA SER A 48 0.32 -3.52 5.90
C SER A 48 0.22 -4.56 4.81
N GLU A 49 -1.01 -4.80 4.36
CA GLU A 49 -1.28 -5.70 3.25
C GLU A 49 -0.58 -5.22 1.96
N THR A 50 -0.52 -3.90 1.74
CA THR A 50 0.21 -3.31 0.61
C THR A 50 1.71 -3.68 0.64
N ARG A 51 2.38 -3.64 1.81
CA ARG A 51 3.79 -4.05 1.91
C ARG A 51 3.97 -5.54 1.64
N PHE A 52 3.03 -6.36 2.12
CA PHE A 52 3.02 -7.79 1.88
C PHE A 52 2.90 -8.12 0.39
N TRP A 53 1.98 -7.51 -0.35
CA TRP A 53 1.88 -7.74 -1.80
C TRP A 53 3.08 -7.16 -2.57
N MET A 54 3.61 -6.01 -2.14
CA MET A 54 4.80 -5.40 -2.75
C MET A 54 6.04 -6.30 -2.65
N MET A 55 6.16 -7.09 -1.57
CA MET A 55 7.22 -8.10 -1.43
C MET A 55 7.24 -9.05 -2.62
N PHE A 56 6.08 -9.54 -3.07
CA PHE A 56 5.99 -10.44 -4.23
C PHE A 56 6.29 -9.73 -5.55
N VAL A 57 5.88 -8.47 -5.70
CA VAL A 57 6.22 -7.65 -6.89
C VAL A 57 7.74 -7.53 -7.02
N MET A 58 8.42 -7.12 -5.96
CA MET A 58 9.89 -6.98 -5.95
C MET A 58 10.59 -8.34 -6.11
N GLY A 59 10.13 -9.37 -5.39
CA GLY A 59 10.70 -10.72 -5.45
C GLY A 59 10.59 -11.35 -6.84
N ALA A 60 9.42 -11.24 -7.48
CA ALA A 60 9.20 -11.73 -8.84
C ALA A 60 10.08 -10.99 -9.86
N MET A 61 10.23 -9.67 -9.70
CA MET A 61 11.04 -8.89 -10.64
C MET A 61 12.54 -9.16 -10.46
N MET A 62 13.01 -9.30 -9.22
CA MET A 62 14.37 -9.73 -8.90
C MET A 62 14.67 -11.12 -9.47
N MET A 63 13.73 -12.07 -9.35
CA MET A 63 13.85 -13.40 -9.92
C MET A 63 14.06 -13.36 -11.44
N VAL A 64 13.27 -12.57 -12.17
CA VAL A 64 13.44 -12.40 -13.62
C VAL A 64 14.80 -11.80 -13.96
N VAL A 65 15.19 -10.70 -13.30
CA VAL A 65 16.47 -10.01 -13.56
C VAL A 65 17.66 -10.95 -13.31
N MET A 66 17.68 -11.61 -12.16
CA MET A 66 18.77 -12.52 -11.81
C MET A 66 18.87 -13.70 -12.79
N LEU A 67 17.73 -14.27 -13.20
CA LEU A 67 17.72 -15.37 -14.16
C LEU A 67 18.24 -14.93 -15.55
N LEU A 68 17.90 -13.71 -15.99
CA LEU A 68 18.38 -13.13 -17.24
C LEU A 68 19.90 -12.88 -17.22
N PHE A 69 20.45 -12.35 -16.12
CA PHE A 69 21.89 -12.13 -16.00
C PHE A 69 22.69 -13.43 -15.90
N MET A 70 22.11 -14.45 -15.24
CA MET A 70 22.76 -15.74 -15.02
C MET A 70 22.35 -16.80 -16.05
N TRP A 71 21.87 -16.37 -17.23
CA TRP A 71 21.26 -17.25 -18.23
C TRP A 71 22.13 -18.44 -18.62
N GLY A 72 23.44 -18.23 -18.77
CA GLY A 72 24.40 -19.27 -19.18
C GLY A 72 24.61 -20.40 -18.17
N MET A 73 24.30 -20.17 -16.89
CA MET A 73 24.46 -21.17 -15.82
C MET A 73 23.30 -22.19 -15.81
N TYR A 74 22.12 -21.77 -16.28
CA TYR A 74 20.89 -22.56 -16.25
C TYR A 74 20.62 -23.21 -17.60
N LYS A 75 21.24 -24.38 -17.82
CA LYS A 75 21.23 -25.09 -19.12
C LYS A 75 19.84 -25.55 -19.58
N ASN A 76 18.87 -25.74 -18.67
CA ASN A 76 17.54 -26.25 -19.01
C ASN A 76 16.59 -25.10 -19.40
N ARG A 77 16.41 -24.89 -20.70
CA ARG A 77 15.55 -23.83 -21.23
C ARG A 77 14.10 -23.96 -20.76
N THR A 78 13.55 -25.17 -20.68
CA THR A 78 12.17 -25.41 -20.22
C THR A 78 11.97 -24.90 -18.80
N LYS A 79 12.89 -25.21 -17.88
CA LYS A 79 12.82 -24.72 -16.50
C LYS A 79 12.93 -23.19 -16.42
N ASN A 80 13.82 -22.59 -17.23
CA ASN A 80 13.98 -21.14 -17.24
C ASN A 80 12.67 -20.46 -17.69
N PHE A 81 12.03 -20.95 -18.75
CA PHE A 81 10.75 -20.39 -19.21
C PHE A 81 9.62 -20.62 -18.22
N ILE A 82 9.59 -21.76 -17.52
CA ILE A 82 8.62 -21.98 -16.43
C ILE A 82 8.83 -20.95 -15.31
N ILE A 83 10.07 -20.73 -14.87
CA ILE A 83 10.38 -19.74 -13.81
C ILE A 83 9.96 -18.33 -14.25
N LEU A 84 10.26 -17.94 -15.49
CA LEU A 84 9.82 -16.65 -16.03
C LEU A 84 8.30 -16.54 -16.10
N GLY A 85 7.60 -17.61 -16.52
CA GLY A 85 6.15 -17.65 -16.57
C GLY A 85 5.51 -17.50 -15.20
N VAL A 86 6.01 -18.25 -14.21
CA VAL A 86 5.56 -18.14 -12.81
C VAL A 86 5.84 -16.74 -12.26
N ALA A 87 7.03 -16.20 -12.50
CA ALA A 87 7.38 -14.85 -12.06
C ALA A 87 6.46 -13.79 -12.68
N ALA A 88 6.15 -13.90 -13.98
CA ALA A 88 5.23 -12.98 -14.66
C ALA A 88 3.82 -13.05 -14.09
N VAL A 89 3.30 -14.26 -13.81
CA VAL A 89 1.97 -14.45 -13.21
C VAL A 89 1.93 -13.87 -11.79
N VAL A 90 2.90 -14.22 -10.95
CA VAL A 90 3.00 -13.70 -9.57
C VAL A 90 3.11 -12.17 -9.58
N PHE A 91 3.95 -11.62 -10.46
CA PHE A 91 4.11 -10.18 -10.62
C PHE A 91 2.80 -9.50 -11.02
N ALA A 92 2.10 -10.02 -12.04
CA ALA A 92 0.87 -9.43 -12.53
C ALA A 92 -0.25 -9.47 -11.47
N LEU A 93 -0.42 -10.60 -10.78
CA LEU A 93 -1.42 -10.75 -9.73
C LEU A 93 -1.11 -9.85 -8.52
N ALA A 94 0.13 -9.86 -8.03
CA ALA A 94 0.54 -9.02 -6.90
C ALA A 94 0.45 -7.53 -7.24
N LEU A 95 0.86 -7.13 -8.45
CA LEU A 95 0.74 -5.75 -8.90
C LEU A 95 -0.72 -5.31 -9.01
N TRP A 96 -1.60 -6.18 -9.52
CA TRP A 96 -3.03 -5.91 -9.56
C TRP A 96 -3.60 -5.71 -8.15
N LEU A 97 -3.28 -6.59 -7.20
CA LEU A 97 -3.71 -6.46 -5.81
C LEU A 97 -3.25 -5.13 -5.19
N VAL A 98 -1.95 -4.81 -5.28
CA VAL A 98 -1.39 -3.53 -4.82
C VAL A 98 -2.08 -2.34 -5.47
N ARG A 99 -2.42 -2.41 -6.77
CA ARG A 99 -3.01 -1.28 -7.49
C ARG A 99 -4.51 -1.14 -7.26
N SER A 100 -5.20 -2.24 -6.97
CA SER A 100 -6.64 -2.27 -6.77
C SER A 100 -7.06 -1.65 -5.45
N GLN A 101 -6.26 -1.85 -4.39
CA GLN A 101 -6.57 -1.39 -3.02
C GLN A 101 -7.96 -1.87 -2.52
N THR A 102 -8.56 -2.89 -3.15
CA THR A 102 -9.95 -3.32 -2.89
C THR A 102 -10.11 -4.07 -1.57
N THR A 103 -9.02 -4.50 -0.96
CA THR A 103 -8.97 -5.25 0.30
C THR A 103 -8.65 -4.37 1.50
N ILE A 104 -8.30 -3.10 1.28
CA ILE A 104 -7.95 -2.16 2.34
C ILE A 104 -9.23 -1.52 2.90
N ASP A 105 -9.49 -1.72 4.18
CA ASP A 105 -10.58 -1.05 4.90
C ASP A 105 -10.14 0.28 5.55
N ASP A 106 -11.07 0.95 6.23
CA ASP A 106 -10.83 2.28 6.83
C ASP A 106 -9.73 2.25 7.89
N GLU A 107 -9.72 1.22 8.73
CA GLU A 107 -8.74 1.05 9.80
C GLU A 107 -7.35 0.75 9.23
N GLU A 108 -7.26 -0.19 8.28
CA GLU A 108 -6.01 -0.53 7.59
C GLU A 108 -5.44 0.66 6.82
N TYR A 109 -6.31 1.46 6.18
CA TYR A 109 -5.92 2.70 5.52
C TYR A 109 -5.26 3.68 6.50
N MET A 110 -5.93 3.97 7.62
CA MET A 110 -5.42 4.92 8.62
C MET A 110 -4.16 4.39 9.30
N ALA A 111 -4.13 3.11 9.67
CA ALA A 111 -3.00 2.44 10.27
C ALA A 111 -1.76 2.47 9.35
N ALA A 112 -1.94 2.31 8.04
CA ALA A 112 -0.86 2.43 7.06
C ALA A 112 -0.42 3.89 6.81
N MET A 113 -1.32 4.86 6.99
CA MET A 113 -1.05 6.27 6.71
C MET A 113 -0.35 6.99 7.88
N ILE A 114 -0.59 6.59 9.13
CA ILE A 114 0.14 7.10 10.30
C ILE A 114 1.67 7.04 10.13
N PRO A 115 2.30 5.89 9.80
CA PRO A 115 3.74 5.84 9.59
C PRO A 115 4.20 6.60 8.34
N HIS A 116 3.38 6.66 7.28
CA HIS A 116 3.69 7.44 6.08
C HIS A 116 3.83 8.94 6.40
N HIS A 117 2.88 9.48 7.17
CA HIS A 117 2.96 10.85 7.68
C HIS A 117 4.14 11.05 8.64
N SER A 118 4.40 10.09 9.53
CA SER A 118 5.54 10.17 10.44
C SER A 118 6.88 10.33 9.71
N ILE A 119 7.06 9.69 8.54
CA ILE A 119 8.26 9.83 7.71
C ILE A 119 8.38 11.26 7.15
N ALA A 120 7.27 11.86 6.73
CA ALA A 120 7.28 13.22 6.20
C ALA A 120 7.51 14.28 7.29
N ILE A 121 7.03 14.07 8.52
CA ILE A 121 7.40 14.89 9.68
C ILE A 121 8.91 14.78 9.94
N MET A 122 9.44 13.56 10.08
CA MET A 122 10.87 13.31 10.33
C MET A 122 11.76 13.94 9.26
N THR A 123 11.38 13.79 7.99
CA THR A 123 12.11 14.36 6.85
C THR A 123 12.08 15.89 6.91
N SER A 124 10.92 16.48 7.20
CA SER A 124 10.75 17.93 7.30
C SER A 124 11.52 18.52 8.49
N GLU A 125 11.61 17.80 9.61
CA GLU A 125 12.36 18.23 10.79
C GLU A 125 13.89 18.14 10.61
N ARG A 126 14.39 17.14 9.85
CA ARG A 126 15.83 16.87 9.69
C ARG A 126 16.44 17.47 8.42
N ALA A 127 15.62 17.93 7.48
CA ALA A 127 16.11 18.50 6.23
C ALA A 127 16.84 19.83 6.45
N HIS A 128 18.01 19.98 5.79
CA HIS A 128 18.82 21.19 5.85
C HIS A 128 18.31 22.26 4.86
N ILE A 129 17.11 22.78 5.10
CA ILE A 129 16.41 23.71 4.21
C ILE A 129 16.84 25.16 4.48
N ARG A 130 17.37 25.84 3.44
CA ARG A 130 17.85 27.23 3.54
C ARG A 130 16.83 28.27 3.05
N ASP A 131 16.09 27.98 1.98
CA ASP A 131 15.11 28.92 1.42
C ASP A 131 13.97 29.15 2.44
N PRO A 132 13.70 30.39 2.87
CA PRO A 132 12.65 30.70 3.85
C PRO A 132 11.25 30.23 3.42
N ARG A 133 10.93 30.23 2.11
CA ARG A 133 9.64 29.77 1.58
C ARG A 133 9.49 28.27 1.78
N VAL A 134 10.57 27.52 1.56
CA VAL A 134 10.59 26.06 1.72
C VAL A 134 10.58 25.69 3.21
N ARG A 135 11.23 26.47 4.09
CA ARG A 135 11.13 26.30 5.54
C ARG A 135 9.70 26.49 6.05
N LYS A 136 9.00 27.51 5.54
CA LYS A 136 7.59 27.73 5.87
C LYS A 136 6.74 26.53 5.43
N LEU A 137 6.94 26.04 4.21
CA LEU A 137 6.26 24.85 3.71
C LEU A 137 6.53 23.62 4.59
N ALA A 138 7.78 23.36 4.98
CA ALA A 138 8.12 22.24 5.86
C ALA A 138 7.43 22.35 7.23
N HIS A 139 7.36 23.55 7.80
CA HIS A 139 6.63 23.78 9.05
C HIS A 139 5.12 23.53 8.90
N ASP A 140 4.52 24.03 7.81
CA ASP A 140 3.11 23.84 7.50
C ASP A 140 2.79 22.33 7.31
N ILE A 141 3.68 21.56 6.65
CA ILE A 141 3.59 20.10 6.51
C ILE A 141 3.62 19.40 7.88
N ILE A 142 4.57 19.74 8.75
CA ILE A 142 4.68 19.13 10.09
C ILE A 142 3.38 19.33 10.89
N LEU A 143 2.85 20.55 10.87
CA LEU A 143 1.64 20.89 11.62
C LEU A 143 0.41 20.16 11.10
N ALA A 144 0.22 20.09 9.78
CA ALA A 144 -0.87 19.36 9.16
C ALA A 144 -0.80 17.86 9.51
N GLN A 145 0.37 17.25 9.30
CA GLN A 145 0.50 15.81 9.48
C GLN A 145 0.41 15.36 10.93
N ARG A 146 0.85 16.17 11.91
CA ARG A 146 0.63 15.87 13.34
C ARG A 146 -0.85 15.85 13.69
N ARG A 147 -1.65 16.77 13.12
CA ARG A 147 -3.11 16.82 13.34
C ARG A 147 -3.80 15.61 12.69
N GLU A 148 -3.43 15.28 11.46
CA GLU A 148 -3.98 14.14 10.73
C GLU A 148 -3.65 12.82 11.43
N ILE A 149 -2.42 12.65 11.96
CA ILE A 149 -2.08 11.47 12.80
C ILE A 149 -2.98 11.38 14.03
N ALA A 150 -3.20 12.49 14.75
CA ALA A 150 -4.08 12.48 15.92
C ALA A 150 -5.52 12.12 15.56
N GLN A 151 -6.02 12.64 14.44
CA GLN A 151 -7.36 12.31 13.93
C GLN A 151 -7.48 10.83 13.55
N MET A 152 -6.49 10.28 12.83
CA MET A 152 -6.49 8.87 12.44
C MET A 152 -6.44 7.95 13.66
N LYS A 153 -5.61 8.24 14.66
CA LYS A 153 -5.56 7.46 15.91
C LYS A 153 -6.90 7.46 16.64
N TYR A 154 -7.55 8.62 16.73
CA TYR A 154 -8.88 8.75 17.33
C TYR A 154 -9.94 7.95 16.57
N LEU A 155 -9.93 8.02 15.23
CA LEU A 155 -10.92 7.32 14.40
C LEU A 155 -10.75 5.80 14.45
N ILE A 156 -9.51 5.30 14.48
CA ILE A 156 -9.24 3.86 14.69
C ILE A 156 -9.85 3.42 16.03
N GLU A 157 -9.56 4.12 17.12
CA GLU A 157 -10.10 3.80 18.45
C GLU A 157 -11.63 3.86 18.49
N ASP A 158 -12.25 4.87 17.86
CA ASP A 158 -13.72 4.98 17.77
C ASP A 158 -14.34 3.82 16.96
N ILE A 159 -13.72 3.40 15.86
CA ILE A 159 -14.23 2.30 15.04
C ILE A 159 -14.05 0.96 15.77
N GLU A 160 -12.91 0.76 16.45
CA GLU A 160 -12.68 -0.45 17.26
C GLU A 160 -13.69 -0.59 18.40
N GLU A 161 -14.07 0.51 19.05
CA GLU A 161 -15.02 0.51 20.18
C GLU A 161 -16.49 0.52 19.71
N ASN A 162 -16.82 1.32 18.70
CA ASN A 162 -18.21 1.63 18.33
C ASN A 162 -18.64 1.04 16.97
N GLY A 163 -17.72 0.43 16.23
CA GLY A 163 -17.93 -0.09 14.88
C GLY A 163 -17.96 0.99 13.80
N VAL A 164 -17.91 0.55 12.53
CA VAL A 164 -17.99 1.42 11.37
C VAL A 164 -19.35 2.13 11.32
N ARG A 165 -19.32 3.45 11.07
CA ARG A 165 -20.52 4.27 11.01
C ARG A 165 -21.09 4.31 9.58
N ASP A 166 -22.22 3.67 9.35
CA ASP A 166 -22.92 3.68 8.04
C ASP A 166 -23.78 4.93 7.80
N THR A 167 -23.97 5.76 8.83
CA THR A 167 -24.73 7.02 8.74
C THR A 167 -23.92 8.14 9.36
N GLU A 168 -23.95 9.33 8.76
CA GLU A 168 -23.33 10.55 9.30
C GLU A 168 -24.05 10.98 10.59
N ARG A 169 -23.70 10.33 11.70
CA ARG A 169 -24.06 10.78 13.04
C ARG A 169 -22.87 11.56 13.58
N LEU A 170 -23.00 12.88 13.56
CA LEU A 170 -22.12 13.81 14.26
C LEU A 170 -22.03 13.42 15.75
N PRO A 171 -20.90 13.72 16.43
CA PRO A 171 -20.77 13.46 17.87
C PRO A 171 -21.95 14.10 18.63
N ALA A 172 -22.41 13.42 19.68
CA ALA A 172 -23.56 13.86 20.46
C ALA A 172 -23.40 15.33 20.91
N GLY A 173 -24.29 16.21 20.43
CA GLY A 173 -24.24 17.65 20.70
C GLY A 173 -23.92 18.54 19.50
N ILE A 174 -23.66 17.98 18.31
CA ILE A 174 -23.55 18.75 17.06
C ILE A 174 -24.68 18.30 16.12
N GLU A 175 -25.71 19.14 15.97
CA GLU A 175 -26.74 18.92 14.95
C GLU A 175 -26.16 19.23 13.56
N THR A 176 -26.53 18.43 12.56
CA THR A 176 -26.25 18.74 11.16
C THR A 176 -26.80 20.13 10.83
N PRO A 177 -26.05 21.03 10.18
CA PRO A 177 -26.64 22.22 9.62
C PRO A 177 -27.75 21.77 8.67
N VAL A 178 -29.01 22.06 9.02
CA VAL A 178 -30.14 21.79 8.14
C VAL A 178 -29.84 22.52 6.83
N PRO A 179 -29.75 21.82 5.68
CA PRO A 179 -29.61 22.50 4.40
C PRO A 179 -30.81 23.45 4.28
N ALA A 180 -30.53 24.75 4.17
CA ALA A 180 -31.58 25.75 4.03
C ALA A 180 -32.50 25.31 2.89
N SER A 181 -33.77 25.06 3.20
CA SER A 181 -34.77 24.80 2.18
C SER A 181 -34.68 25.94 1.15
N PRO A 182 -34.70 25.65 -0.16
CA PRO A 182 -34.71 26.70 -1.17
C PRO A 182 -35.86 27.65 -0.84
N GLN A 183 -35.53 28.87 -0.42
CA GLN A 183 -36.51 29.94 -0.30
C GLN A 183 -37.08 30.15 -1.71
N PRO A 184 -38.40 30.13 -1.91
CA PRO A 184 -38.97 30.44 -3.21
C PRO A 184 -38.51 31.84 -3.61
N ASP A 185 -37.92 31.93 -4.80
CA ASP A 185 -37.41 33.18 -5.34
C ASP A 185 -38.57 34.18 -5.49
N PRO A 186 -38.56 35.33 -4.77
CA PRO A 186 -39.66 36.29 -4.82
C PRO A 186 -39.80 36.97 -6.19
N THR A 187 -38.87 36.75 -7.12
CA THR A 187 -38.92 37.28 -8.49
C THR A 187 -39.70 36.45 -9.51
N LEU A 188 -40.23 35.29 -9.12
CA LEU A 188 -41.16 34.51 -9.96
C LEU A 188 -42.59 34.63 -9.45
N ALA A 189 -43.05 35.88 -9.29
CA ALA A 189 -44.47 36.16 -9.19
C ALA A 189 -45.08 36.09 -10.61
N GLU A 190 -46.13 35.29 -10.71
CA GLU A 190 -46.89 34.94 -11.91
C GLU A 190 -47.18 36.15 -12.82
N THR A 191 -46.80 36.04 -14.09
CA THR A 191 -47.39 36.87 -15.15
C THR A 191 -48.85 36.43 -15.35
N PRO A 192 -49.86 37.31 -15.16
CA PRO A 192 -51.24 36.93 -15.44
C PRO A 192 -51.44 36.81 -16.96
N GLU A 193 -52.02 35.69 -17.40
CA GLU A 193 -52.60 35.59 -18.74
C GLU A 193 -53.75 36.60 -18.89
N GLU A 194 -53.50 37.71 -19.57
CA GLU A 194 -54.53 38.66 -19.95
C GLU A 194 -55.10 38.27 -21.32
N GLY A 195 -56.25 37.60 -21.30
CA GLY A 195 -57.00 37.31 -22.51
C GLY A 195 -58.38 36.68 -22.26
N ALA A 196 -59.40 37.50 -22.01
CA ALA A 196 -60.73 37.44 -22.67
C ALA A 196 -61.85 38.18 -21.89
N ALA A 197 -62.66 38.90 -22.66
CA ALA A 197 -64.07 39.30 -22.44
C ALA A 197 -64.35 40.55 -21.57
N GLN A 198 -64.53 41.71 -22.20
CA GLN A 198 -65.79 42.22 -22.81
C GLN A 198 -65.57 43.60 -23.45
#